data_AF-D0LH16-F1
#
_entry.id   AF-D0LH16-F1
#
_cell.length_a   1.000
_cell.length_b   1.000
_cell.length_c   1.000
_cell.angle_alpha   90.00
_cell.angle_beta   90.00
_cell.angle_gamma   90.00
#
_symmetry.space_group_name_H-M   'P 1'
#
loop_
_entity.id
_entity.type
_entity.pdbx_description
1 polymer ?
#
loop_
_entity_poly.entity_id
_entity_poly.type
_entity_poly.pdbx_seq_one_letter_code
_entity_poly.pdbx_strand_id
1 'polypeptide(L)'
;MLGALLEHKLSVSLESVERNLSRWRSGELGPFEAHTGILEHTARVGRMAKRIARANPEMLRAILRDAFDAELVSREEFLELVGEEPEAVAATHRIDDDEAWSAQKRKLVEELLEEGPLLVHLDTRVPSASVPEQFRGQARLVLRFGYRLSPPIVDFSIDDIGIHGTLTFGGKPFACVVPWSALYAVVAESNGQGTVWPEDVPDEILEELGLAGGTEDGGAADSGEPQQVPSAEPEPPKSSTRRRASHLKLVD
;
A
#
# COMPACT_ATOMS: atom_id res chain seq x y z
N MET A 1 4.92 -12.96 11.37
CA MET A 1 5.70 -13.81 12.30
C MET A 1 7.18 -13.94 11.93
N LEU A 2 7.54 -14.28 10.68
CA LEU A 2 8.97 -14.47 10.32
C LEU A 2 9.75 -13.15 10.16
N GLY A 3 9.18 -12.13 9.51
CA GLY A 3 9.84 -10.82 9.28
C GLY A 3 10.25 -10.10 10.56
N ALA A 4 9.32 -9.85 11.48
CA ALA A 4 9.60 -9.21 12.77
C ALA A 4 10.64 -9.96 13.62
N LEU A 5 10.63 -11.30 13.59
CA LEU A 5 11.65 -12.10 14.27
C LEU A 5 13.02 -11.94 13.61
N LEU A 6 13.08 -11.88 12.27
CA LEU A 6 14.33 -11.69 11.53
C LEU A 6 14.90 -10.29 11.79
N GLU A 7 14.08 -9.25 11.71
CA GLU A 7 14.45 -7.86 11.99
C GLU A 7 14.98 -7.70 13.43
N HIS A 8 14.27 -8.25 14.41
CA HIS A 8 14.73 -8.26 15.80
C HIS A 8 16.09 -8.96 15.94
N LYS A 9 16.31 -10.10 15.28
CA LYS A 9 17.60 -10.81 15.33
C LYS A 9 18.72 -10.05 14.62
N LEU A 10 18.41 -9.31 13.55
CA LEU A 10 19.37 -8.45 12.86
C LEU A 10 19.75 -7.24 13.71
N SER A 11 18.77 -6.55 14.30
CA SER A 11 18.99 -5.42 15.21
C SER A 11 19.88 -5.81 16.37
N VAL A 12 19.57 -6.90 17.08
CA VAL A 12 20.39 -7.38 18.21
C VAL A 12 21.81 -7.73 17.75
N SER A 13 21.97 -8.29 16.54
CA SER A 13 23.30 -8.57 16.02
C SER A 13 24.06 -7.30 15.65
N LEU A 14 23.39 -6.27 15.15
CA LEU A 14 23.98 -4.99 14.79
C LEU A 14 24.41 -4.19 16.03
N GLU A 15 23.59 -4.18 17.09
CA GLU A 15 23.94 -3.63 18.40
C GLU A 15 25.20 -4.29 18.98
N SER A 16 25.39 -5.59 18.74
CA SER A 16 26.61 -6.29 19.15
C SER A 16 27.83 -5.82 18.36
N VAL A 17 27.68 -5.53 17.05
CA VAL A 17 28.75 -4.96 16.22
C VAL A 17 29.10 -3.55 16.69
N GLU A 18 28.10 -2.69 16.91
CA GLU A 18 28.30 -1.32 17.38
C GLU A 18 29.03 -1.28 18.72
N ARG A 19 28.65 -2.16 19.66
CA ARG A 19 29.33 -2.31 20.95
C ARG A 19 30.78 -2.71 20.80
N ASN A 20 31.08 -3.69 19.94
CA ASN A 20 32.45 -4.15 19.71
C ASN A 20 33.31 -3.06 19.05
N LEU A 21 32.76 -2.33 18.09
CA LEU A 21 33.43 -1.18 17.46
C LEU A 21 33.70 -0.06 18.47
N SER A 22 32.75 0.22 19.36
CA SER A 22 32.91 1.24 20.41
C SER A 22 34.00 0.86 21.41
N ARG A 23 34.05 -0.40 21.85
CA ARG A 23 35.09 -0.92 22.74
C ARG A 23 36.47 -0.98 22.09
N TRP A 24 36.54 -1.23 20.78
CA TRP A 24 37.78 -1.10 20.04
C TRP A 24 38.27 0.35 20.00
N ARG A 25 37.39 1.32 19.73
CA ARG A 25 37.75 2.75 19.74
C ARG A 25 38.22 3.24 21.11
N SER A 26 37.69 2.69 22.21
CA SER A 26 38.15 3.01 23.58
C SER A 26 39.44 2.26 23.99
N GLY A 27 39.92 1.33 23.15
CA GLY A 27 41.11 0.52 23.45
C GLY A 27 40.85 -0.69 24.37
N GLU A 28 39.59 -0.95 24.73
CA GLU A 28 39.18 -2.10 25.55
C GLU A 28 39.15 -3.42 24.77
N LEU A 29 39.10 -3.36 23.45
CA LEU A 29 39.05 -4.50 22.55
C LEU A 29 40.16 -4.37 21.49
N GLY A 30 40.87 -5.46 21.21
CA GLY A 30 41.83 -5.49 20.12
C GLY A 30 41.16 -5.45 18.73
N PRO A 31 41.91 -5.09 17.68
CA PRO A 31 41.37 -5.03 16.32
C PRO A 31 40.92 -6.39 15.80
N PHE A 32 41.58 -7.49 16.17
CA PHE A 32 41.20 -8.84 15.71
C PHE A 32 39.86 -9.29 16.30
N GLU A 33 39.63 -9.02 17.59
CA GLU A 33 38.36 -9.31 18.25
C GLU A 33 37.21 -8.46 17.66
N ALA A 34 37.48 -7.20 17.33
CA ALA A 34 36.49 -6.33 16.69
C ALA A 34 36.06 -6.86 15.31
N HIS A 35 37.04 -7.26 14.49
CA HIS A 35 36.78 -7.84 13.18
C HIS A 35 36.06 -9.18 13.28
N THR A 36 36.40 -10.00 14.27
CA THR A 36 35.70 -11.27 14.51
C THR A 36 34.21 -11.02 14.74
N GLY A 37 33.84 -10.01 15.54
CA GLY A 37 32.44 -9.63 15.74
C GLY A 37 31.71 -9.22 14.44
N ILE A 38 32.41 -8.55 13.51
CA ILE A 38 31.87 -8.19 12.20
C ILE A 38 31.66 -9.46 11.34
N LEU A 39 32.65 -10.35 11.29
CA LEU A 39 32.57 -11.59 10.53
C LEU A 39 31.48 -12.53 11.07
N GLU A 40 31.26 -12.54 12.38
CA GLU A 40 30.15 -13.28 12.99
C GLU A 40 28.78 -12.71 12.60
N HIS A 41 28.66 -11.38 12.50
CA HIS A 41 27.46 -10.72 12.01
C HIS A 41 27.20 -11.04 10.54
N THR A 42 28.19 -10.92 9.66
CA THR A 42 28.03 -11.23 8.23
C THR A 42 27.67 -12.71 8.02
N ALA A 43 28.32 -13.63 8.73
CA ALA A 43 27.98 -15.05 8.67
C ALA A 43 26.56 -15.34 9.18
N ARG A 44 26.05 -14.57 10.14
CA ARG A 44 24.67 -14.68 10.63
C ARG A 44 23.66 -14.19 9.59
N VAL A 45 23.91 -13.03 8.98
CA VAL A 45 23.09 -12.48 7.89
C VAL A 45 23.02 -13.48 6.75
N GLY A 46 24.15 -14.04 6.30
CA GLY A 46 24.19 -15.03 5.23
C GLY A 46 23.37 -16.31 5.54
N ARG A 47 23.44 -16.81 6.79
CA ARG A 47 22.59 -17.95 7.21
C ARG A 47 21.10 -17.60 7.25
N MET A 48 20.74 -16.36 7.59
CA MET A 48 19.34 -15.89 7.59
C MET A 48 18.82 -15.74 6.16
N ALA A 49 19.59 -15.13 5.25
CA ALA A 49 19.26 -15.05 3.83
C ALA A 49 18.99 -16.45 3.24
N LYS A 50 19.91 -17.41 3.48
CA LYS A 50 19.73 -18.82 3.04
C LYS A 50 18.49 -19.50 3.64
N ARG A 51 17.98 -19.06 4.79
CA ARG A 51 16.72 -19.57 5.38
C ARG A 51 15.49 -18.90 4.79
N ILE A 52 15.54 -17.59 4.54
CA ILE A 52 14.47 -16.86 3.83
C ILE A 52 14.31 -17.43 2.43
N ALA A 53 15.41 -17.72 1.73
CA ALA A 53 15.42 -18.39 0.42
C ALA A 53 14.56 -19.66 0.41
N ARG A 54 14.62 -20.46 1.48
CA ARG A 54 13.89 -21.72 1.60
C ARG A 54 12.41 -21.53 1.93
N ALA A 55 12.04 -20.40 2.53
CA ALA A 55 10.69 -20.13 3.01
C ALA A 55 9.88 -19.26 2.03
N ASN A 56 10.53 -18.34 1.32
CA ASN A 56 9.94 -17.48 0.30
C ASN A 56 11.00 -17.15 -0.77
N PRO A 57 11.20 -18.05 -1.75
CA PRO A 57 12.29 -17.96 -2.71
C PRO A 57 12.15 -16.76 -3.64
N GLU A 58 10.92 -16.41 -4.07
CA GLU A 58 10.70 -15.30 -5.01
C GLU A 58 11.05 -13.94 -4.42
N MET A 59 10.68 -13.68 -3.15
CA MET A 59 11.01 -12.43 -2.46
C MET A 59 12.53 -12.23 -2.33
N LEU A 60 13.27 -13.27 -1.98
CA LEU A 60 14.73 -13.16 -1.86
C LEU A 60 15.39 -12.91 -3.21
N ARG A 61 14.90 -13.57 -4.27
CA ARG A 61 15.43 -13.38 -5.63
C ARG A 61 15.32 -11.92 -6.07
N ALA A 62 14.16 -11.31 -5.85
CA ALA A 62 13.90 -9.91 -6.17
C ALA A 62 14.85 -8.95 -5.40
N ILE A 63 14.98 -9.15 -4.08
CA ILE A 63 15.89 -8.36 -3.24
C ILE A 63 17.36 -8.50 -3.67
N LEU A 64 17.81 -9.73 -3.95
CA LEU A 64 19.18 -9.96 -4.41
C LEU A 64 19.41 -9.37 -5.80
N ARG A 65 18.37 -9.29 -6.64
CA ARG A 65 18.46 -8.69 -7.98
C ARG A 65 18.66 -7.20 -7.88
N ASP A 66 17.94 -6.53 -6.98
CA ASP A 66 18.14 -5.10 -6.71
C ASP A 66 19.55 -4.83 -6.14
N ALA A 67 20.02 -5.70 -5.24
CA ALA A 67 21.37 -5.59 -4.67
C ALA A 67 22.47 -5.80 -5.73
N PHE A 68 22.24 -6.70 -6.70
CA PHE A 68 23.13 -6.87 -7.85
C PHE A 68 23.13 -5.63 -8.76
N ASP A 69 21.95 -5.08 -9.07
CA ASP A 69 21.81 -3.85 -9.87
C ASP A 69 22.45 -2.64 -9.20
N ALA A 70 22.47 -2.60 -7.87
CA ALA A 70 23.16 -1.58 -7.07
C ALA A 70 24.68 -1.84 -6.87
N GLU A 71 25.24 -2.86 -7.53
CA GLU A 71 26.64 -3.29 -7.41
C GLU A 71 27.07 -3.70 -5.98
N LEU A 72 26.11 -4.04 -5.12
CA LEU A 72 26.35 -4.46 -3.72
C LEU A 72 26.68 -5.95 -3.59
N VAL A 73 26.24 -6.75 -4.56
CA VAL A 73 26.47 -8.20 -4.62
C VAL A 73 27.12 -8.53 -5.96
N SER A 74 28.18 -9.34 -5.93
CA SER A 74 28.84 -9.78 -7.17
C SER A 74 27.99 -10.80 -7.92
N ARG A 75 28.21 -10.95 -9.24
CA ARG A 75 27.54 -12.00 -10.03
C ARG A 75 27.75 -13.40 -9.43
N GLU A 76 28.98 -13.69 -8.99
CA GLU A 76 29.33 -15.00 -8.42
C GLU A 76 28.57 -15.28 -7.13
N GLU A 77 28.46 -14.28 -6.26
CA GLU A 77 27.70 -14.37 -5.00
C GLU A 77 26.19 -14.47 -5.24
N PHE A 78 25.66 -13.74 -6.24
CA PHE A 78 24.27 -13.87 -6.65
C PHE A 78 23.97 -15.30 -7.14
N LEU A 79 24.81 -15.84 -8.01
CA LEU A 79 24.67 -17.20 -8.54
C LEU A 79 24.74 -18.26 -7.42
N GLU A 80 25.59 -18.09 -6.41
CA GLU A 80 25.65 -19.00 -5.26
C GLU A 80 24.35 -18.99 -4.45
N LEU A 81 23.74 -17.81 -4.28
CA LEU A 81 22.57 -17.63 -3.43
C LEU A 81 21.25 -17.96 -4.14
N VAL A 82 21.14 -17.65 -5.43
CA VAL A 82 19.90 -17.75 -6.23
C VAL A 82 19.90 -18.98 -7.13
N GLY A 83 21.07 -19.40 -7.64
CA GLY A 83 21.20 -20.55 -8.55
C GLY A 83 20.83 -20.27 -10.01
N GLU A 84 20.51 -19.02 -10.35
CA GLU A 84 20.13 -18.58 -11.70
C GLU A 84 20.91 -17.30 -12.05
N GLU A 85 21.12 -17.03 -13.34
CA GLU A 85 21.75 -15.78 -13.78
C GLU A 85 20.90 -14.58 -13.35
N PRO A 86 21.52 -13.47 -12.89
CA PRO A 86 20.78 -12.26 -12.50
C PRO A 86 19.76 -11.83 -13.54
N GLU A 87 20.08 -11.90 -14.84
CA GLU A 87 19.21 -11.48 -15.94
C GLU A 87 17.95 -12.33 -16.11
N ALA A 88 17.94 -13.56 -15.57
CA ALA A 88 16.76 -14.43 -15.56
C ALA A 88 15.78 -14.09 -14.42
N VAL A 89 16.22 -13.26 -13.46
CA VAL A 89 15.44 -12.84 -12.30
C VAL A 89 14.92 -11.42 -12.55
N ALA A 90 13.59 -11.25 -12.52
CA ALA A 90 12.97 -9.94 -12.62
C ALA A 90 13.40 -9.05 -11.44
N ALA A 91 13.88 -7.84 -11.72
CA ALA A 91 14.19 -6.83 -10.71
C ALA A 91 12.91 -6.31 -10.06
N THR A 92 12.99 -5.84 -8.81
CA THR A 92 11.78 -5.49 -8.06
C THR A 92 11.17 -4.16 -8.52
N HIS A 93 11.90 -3.27 -9.20
CA HIS A 93 11.34 -2.11 -9.93
C HIS A 93 12.50 -1.36 -10.63
N ARG A 94 12.57 -1.37 -11.96
CA ARG A 94 13.32 -0.36 -12.74
C ARG A 94 12.34 0.67 -13.30
N ILE A 95 12.80 1.89 -13.53
CA ILE A 95 11.98 3.01 -14.07
C ILE A 95 11.34 2.68 -15.44
N ASP A 96 11.88 1.68 -16.16
CA ASP A 96 11.29 1.16 -17.40
C ASP A 96 10.13 0.15 -17.16
N ASP A 97 9.96 -0.35 -15.92
CA ASP A 97 8.89 -1.26 -15.52
C ASP A 97 7.59 -0.53 -15.14
N ASP A 98 7.64 0.79 -14.88
CA ASP A 98 6.46 1.60 -14.55
C ASP A 98 5.41 1.52 -15.68
N GLU A 99 5.85 1.48 -16.95
CA GLU A 99 4.94 1.34 -18.10
C GLU A 99 4.31 -0.06 -18.17
N ALA A 100 5.07 -1.12 -17.94
CA ALA A 100 4.56 -2.50 -17.95
C ALA A 100 3.61 -2.76 -16.77
N TRP A 101 3.97 -2.24 -15.60
CA TRP A 101 3.17 -2.30 -14.37
C TRP A 101 1.86 -1.51 -14.51
N SER A 102 1.95 -0.29 -15.04
CA SER A 102 0.79 0.56 -15.34
C SER A 102 -0.12 -0.08 -16.39
N ALA A 103 0.45 -0.72 -17.42
CA ALA A 103 -0.32 -1.43 -18.44
C ALA A 103 -1.08 -2.65 -17.85
N GLN A 104 -0.47 -3.39 -16.92
CA GLN A 104 -1.13 -4.49 -16.22
C GLN A 104 -2.26 -3.98 -15.32
N LYS A 105 -2.02 -2.93 -14.52
CA LYS A 105 -3.06 -2.28 -13.69
C LYS A 105 -4.21 -1.79 -14.56
N ARG A 106 -3.91 -1.09 -15.65
CA ARG A 106 -4.89 -0.59 -16.60
C ARG A 106 -5.79 -1.71 -17.09
N LYS A 107 -5.18 -2.78 -17.63
CA LYS A 107 -5.93 -3.90 -18.20
C LYS A 107 -6.91 -4.50 -17.19
N LEU A 108 -6.47 -4.74 -15.95
CA LEU A 108 -7.33 -5.28 -14.91
C LEU A 108 -8.47 -4.32 -14.55
N VAL A 109 -8.18 -3.02 -14.42
CA VAL A 109 -9.18 -2.00 -14.12
C VAL A 109 -10.23 -1.91 -15.24
N GLU A 110 -9.79 -1.93 -16.50
CA GLU A 110 -10.67 -1.95 -17.67
C GLU A 110 -11.59 -3.17 -17.66
N GLU A 111 -11.04 -4.38 -17.44
CA GLU A 111 -11.80 -5.63 -17.34
C GLU A 111 -12.86 -5.55 -16.23
N LEU A 112 -12.49 -5.08 -15.03
CA LEU A 112 -13.42 -4.95 -13.90
C LEU A 112 -14.53 -3.89 -14.16
N LEU A 113 -14.21 -2.82 -14.88
CA LEU A 113 -15.19 -1.77 -15.24
C LEU A 113 -16.23 -2.24 -16.25
N GLU A 114 -15.93 -3.25 -17.06
CA GLU A 114 -16.93 -3.87 -17.95
C GLU A 114 -18.05 -4.54 -17.14
N GLU A 115 -17.73 -5.08 -15.96
CA GLU A 115 -18.68 -5.74 -15.07
C GLU A 115 -19.50 -4.76 -14.23
N GLY A 116 -18.93 -3.61 -13.86
CA GLY A 116 -19.65 -2.59 -13.09
C GLY A 116 -18.77 -1.47 -12.53
N PRO A 117 -19.36 -0.58 -11.72
CA PRO A 117 -18.61 0.49 -11.07
C PRO A 117 -17.55 -0.03 -10.10
N LEU A 118 -16.43 0.69 -10.03
CA LEU A 118 -15.33 0.42 -9.11
C LEU A 118 -15.20 1.51 -8.06
N LEU A 119 -14.85 1.09 -6.85
CA LEU A 119 -14.25 1.92 -5.82
C LEU A 119 -12.73 1.87 -6.01
N VAL A 120 -12.15 3.00 -6.32
CA VAL A 120 -10.72 3.19 -6.57
C VAL A 120 -10.10 3.84 -5.33
N HIS A 121 -9.21 3.10 -4.67
CA HIS A 121 -8.47 3.56 -3.52
C HIS A 121 -7.12 4.14 -3.99
N LEU A 122 -6.82 5.36 -3.56
CA LEU A 122 -5.64 6.09 -4.00
C LEU A 122 -4.97 6.93 -2.91
N ASP A 123 -3.65 7.10 -3.04
CA ASP A 123 -2.84 8.03 -2.29
C ASP A 123 -2.75 9.39 -3.04
N THR A 124 -3.29 10.43 -2.42
CA THR A 124 -3.34 11.79 -3.00
C THR A 124 -2.13 12.64 -2.66
N ARG A 125 -1.13 12.09 -1.96
CA ARG A 125 0.19 12.73 -1.75
C ARG A 125 1.03 12.68 -3.02
N VAL A 126 0.73 11.75 -3.93
CA VAL A 126 1.37 11.65 -5.24
C VAL A 126 1.13 12.95 -6.04
N PRO A 127 2.19 13.67 -6.46
CA PRO A 127 2.05 15.00 -7.06
C PRO A 127 1.20 15.05 -8.33
N SER A 128 1.19 13.98 -9.12
CA SER A 128 0.41 13.85 -10.36
C SER A 128 -1.09 13.56 -10.12
N ALA A 129 -1.50 13.26 -8.88
CA ALA A 129 -2.91 13.11 -8.55
C ALA A 129 -3.61 14.49 -8.52
N SER A 130 -4.78 14.56 -9.17
CA SER A 130 -5.62 15.74 -9.19
C SER A 130 -6.96 15.45 -8.51
N VAL A 131 -7.18 16.09 -7.38
CA VAL A 131 -8.42 16.03 -6.57
C VAL A 131 -8.69 17.41 -5.98
N PRO A 132 -9.93 17.71 -5.53
CA PRO A 132 -10.21 18.97 -4.83
C PRO A 132 -9.26 19.19 -3.65
N GLU A 133 -8.95 20.46 -3.36
CA GLU A 133 -7.93 20.84 -2.37
C GLU A 133 -8.13 20.16 -1.00
N GLN A 134 -9.37 20.04 -0.52
CA GLN A 134 -9.65 19.41 0.76
C GLN A 134 -9.30 17.91 0.84
N PHE A 135 -9.09 17.26 -0.32
CA PHE A 135 -8.71 15.85 -0.42
C PHE A 135 -7.23 15.63 -0.73
N ARG A 136 -6.45 16.69 -0.95
CA ARG A 136 -5.01 16.56 -1.21
C ARG A 136 -4.26 16.14 0.05
N GLY A 137 -3.15 15.40 -0.13
CA GLY A 137 -2.26 15.00 0.96
C GLY A 137 -2.80 13.88 1.85
N GLN A 138 -3.91 13.26 1.48
CA GLN A 138 -4.48 12.10 2.17
C GLN A 138 -3.89 10.82 1.60
N ALA A 139 -3.38 9.95 2.47
CA ALA A 139 -2.91 8.62 2.08
C ALA A 139 -4.05 7.70 1.63
N ARG A 140 -5.28 7.98 2.06
CA ARG A 140 -6.48 7.22 1.70
C ARG A 140 -7.59 8.13 1.22
N LEU A 141 -7.81 8.13 -0.08
CA LEU A 141 -9.05 8.59 -0.69
C LEU A 141 -9.71 7.39 -1.39
N VAL A 142 -11.04 7.42 -1.51
CA VAL A 142 -11.78 6.45 -2.33
C VAL A 142 -12.65 7.22 -3.30
N LEU A 143 -12.46 6.96 -4.59
CA LEU A 143 -13.23 7.56 -5.67
C LEU A 143 -14.00 6.49 -6.43
N ARG A 144 -15.18 6.86 -6.94
CA ARG A 144 -16.06 5.95 -7.63
C ARG A 144 -16.06 6.23 -9.13
N PHE A 145 -15.74 5.21 -9.92
CA PHE A 145 -15.69 5.28 -11.39
C PHE A 145 -16.53 4.18 -12.04
N GLY A 146 -17.03 4.42 -13.25
CA GLY A 146 -17.85 3.45 -13.97
C GLY A 146 -18.47 3.99 -15.25
N TYR A 147 -18.61 3.14 -16.27
CA TYR A 147 -19.25 3.51 -17.54
C TYR A 147 -20.75 3.77 -17.43
N ARG A 148 -21.42 3.19 -16.42
CA ARG A 148 -22.89 3.19 -16.28
C ARG A 148 -23.36 3.86 -14.99
N LEU A 149 -22.67 4.92 -14.58
CA LEU A 149 -23.06 5.71 -13.41
C LEU A 149 -24.29 6.59 -13.68
N SER A 150 -25.02 6.90 -12.61
CA SER A 150 -26.10 7.88 -12.60
C SER A 150 -25.84 8.89 -11.47
N PRO A 151 -25.50 10.16 -11.79
CA PRO A 151 -25.26 10.70 -13.12
C PRO A 151 -23.99 10.11 -13.79
N PRO A 152 -23.90 10.09 -15.12
CA PRO A 152 -22.72 9.59 -15.84
C PRO A 152 -21.54 10.56 -15.71
N ILE A 153 -20.33 10.02 -15.75
CA ILE A 153 -19.09 10.79 -15.92
C ILE A 153 -18.89 10.97 -17.43
N VAL A 154 -19.16 12.18 -17.94
CA VAL A 154 -19.22 12.46 -19.39
C VAL A 154 -17.86 12.34 -20.06
N ASP A 155 -16.80 12.71 -19.35
CA ASP A 155 -15.41 12.76 -19.78
C ASP A 155 -14.59 11.59 -19.19
N PHE A 156 -15.23 10.46 -18.88
CA PHE A 156 -14.54 9.30 -18.33
C PHE A 156 -13.59 8.68 -19.36
N SER A 157 -12.31 8.57 -19.00
CA SER A 157 -11.31 7.92 -19.84
C SER A 157 -10.24 7.23 -19.00
N ILE A 158 -9.62 6.22 -19.59
CA ILE A 158 -8.50 5.48 -19.05
C ILE A 158 -7.41 5.45 -20.11
N ASP A 159 -6.18 5.78 -19.73
CA ASP A 159 -5.03 5.83 -20.63
C ASP A 159 -3.74 5.36 -19.95
N ASP A 160 -2.59 5.55 -20.59
CA ASP A 160 -1.29 5.16 -20.04
C ASP A 160 -0.88 5.98 -18.80
N ILE A 161 -1.52 7.12 -18.55
CA ILE A 161 -1.24 7.97 -17.38
C ILE A 161 -2.09 7.52 -16.18
N GLY A 162 -3.37 7.20 -16.41
CA GLY A 162 -4.27 6.84 -15.33
C GLY A 162 -5.76 6.84 -15.68
N ILE A 163 -6.57 7.01 -14.64
CA ILE A 163 -8.02 7.13 -14.72
C ILE A 163 -8.38 8.62 -14.62
N HIS A 164 -9.23 9.09 -15.54
CA HIS A 164 -9.63 10.49 -15.63
C HIS A 164 -11.15 10.62 -15.64
N GLY A 165 -11.66 11.70 -15.05
CA GLY A 165 -13.07 12.03 -15.16
C GLY A 165 -13.53 13.11 -14.20
N THR A 166 -14.59 13.82 -14.57
CA THR A 166 -15.21 14.84 -13.74
C THR A 166 -16.16 14.22 -12.73
N LEU A 167 -15.77 14.25 -11.46
CA LEU A 167 -16.56 13.76 -10.32
C LEU A 167 -17.23 14.92 -9.57
N THR A 168 -18.31 14.64 -8.84
CA THR A 168 -19.04 15.64 -8.08
C THR A 168 -18.76 15.51 -6.59
N PHE A 169 -18.24 16.57 -5.97
CA PHE A 169 -17.94 16.66 -4.55
C PHE A 169 -18.82 17.72 -3.89
N GLY A 170 -19.77 17.31 -3.04
CA GLY A 170 -20.70 18.24 -2.39
C GLY A 170 -21.49 19.10 -3.38
N GLY A 171 -21.85 18.53 -4.54
CA GLY A 171 -22.55 19.23 -5.62
C GLY A 171 -21.67 20.06 -6.55
N LYS A 172 -20.34 20.09 -6.34
CA LYS A 172 -19.40 20.80 -7.22
C LYS A 172 -18.61 19.81 -8.09
N PRO A 173 -18.63 19.96 -9.43
CA PRO A 173 -17.83 19.14 -10.32
C PRO A 173 -16.34 19.47 -10.17
N PHE A 174 -15.47 18.46 -10.30
CA PHE A 174 -14.02 18.60 -10.33
C PHE A 174 -13.42 17.54 -11.25
N ALA A 175 -12.53 17.95 -12.15
CA ALA A 175 -11.82 17.06 -13.06
C ALA A 175 -10.72 16.30 -12.30
N CYS A 176 -10.97 15.03 -12.01
CA CYS A 176 -10.06 14.17 -11.29
C CYS A 176 -9.09 13.46 -12.23
N VAL A 177 -7.84 13.31 -11.75
CA VAL A 177 -6.81 12.49 -12.38
C VAL A 177 -6.25 11.56 -11.32
N VAL A 178 -6.35 10.26 -11.58
CA VAL A 178 -5.82 9.20 -10.72
C VAL A 178 -4.70 8.49 -11.48
N PRO A 179 -3.43 8.87 -11.27
CA PRO A 179 -2.32 8.21 -11.93
C PRO A 179 -2.17 6.77 -11.43
N TRP A 180 -1.64 5.87 -12.26
CA TRP A 180 -1.44 4.46 -11.90
C TRP A 180 -0.57 4.27 -10.65
N SER A 181 0.39 5.17 -10.43
CA SER A 181 1.26 5.20 -9.25
C SER A 181 0.57 5.68 -7.97
N ALA A 182 -0.61 6.29 -8.05
CA ALA A 182 -1.41 6.67 -6.87
C ALA A 182 -2.43 5.60 -6.51
N LEU A 183 -2.81 4.73 -7.45
CA LEU A 183 -3.82 3.70 -7.27
C LEU A 183 -3.21 2.45 -6.63
N TYR A 184 -3.68 2.11 -5.44
CA TYR A 184 -3.17 0.97 -4.67
C TYR A 184 -4.21 -0.12 -4.42
N ALA A 185 -5.51 0.16 -4.63
CA ALA A 185 -6.53 -0.88 -4.64
C ALA A 185 -7.75 -0.50 -5.47
N VAL A 186 -8.43 -1.50 -6.02
CA VAL A 186 -9.76 -1.36 -6.61
C VAL A 186 -10.70 -2.43 -6.07
N VAL A 187 -11.96 -2.07 -5.88
CA VAL A 187 -13.01 -2.99 -5.43
C VAL A 187 -14.23 -2.80 -6.32
N ALA A 188 -14.71 -3.88 -6.93
CA ALA A 188 -15.95 -3.89 -7.70
C ALA A 188 -17.15 -3.74 -6.77
N GLU A 189 -18.01 -2.74 -7.03
CA GLU A 189 -19.22 -2.52 -6.23
C GLU A 189 -20.24 -3.64 -6.38
N SER A 190 -20.21 -4.37 -7.50
CA SER A 190 -21.20 -5.40 -7.83
C SER A 190 -21.13 -6.62 -6.92
N ASN A 191 -19.92 -7.05 -6.56
CA ASN A 191 -19.67 -8.31 -5.85
C ASN A 191 -18.65 -8.18 -4.71
N GLY A 192 -18.08 -6.98 -4.50
CA GLY A 192 -17.05 -6.73 -3.47
C GLY A 192 -15.69 -7.37 -3.77
N GLN A 193 -15.51 -7.98 -4.95
CA GLN A 193 -14.21 -8.50 -5.35
C GLN A 193 -13.29 -7.34 -5.70
N GLY A 194 -12.04 -7.43 -5.26
CA GLY A 194 -11.08 -6.37 -5.46
C GLY A 194 -9.66 -6.89 -5.54
N THR A 195 -8.77 -6.03 -6.03
CA THR A 195 -7.34 -6.27 -6.06
C THR A 195 -6.66 -5.14 -5.30
N VAL A 196 -5.65 -5.52 -4.52
CA VAL A 196 -4.73 -4.60 -3.84
C VAL A 196 -3.36 -4.83 -4.45
N TRP A 197 -2.61 -3.75 -4.67
CA TRP A 197 -1.22 -3.75 -5.11
C TRP A 197 -0.34 -3.33 -3.93
N PRO A 198 0.15 -4.29 -3.10
CA PRO A 198 0.88 -4.01 -1.87
C PRO A 198 2.04 -3.03 -1.99
N GLU A 199 2.74 -3.02 -3.13
CA GLU A 199 3.87 -2.15 -3.44
C GLU A 199 3.50 -0.66 -3.52
N ASP A 200 2.23 -0.35 -3.81
CA ASP A 200 1.73 1.03 -3.91
C ASP A 200 0.90 1.43 -2.67
N VAL A 201 0.72 0.53 -1.70
CA VAL A 201 -0.05 0.82 -0.48
C VAL A 201 0.79 1.70 0.44
N PRO A 202 0.28 2.86 0.89
CA PRO A 202 0.91 3.67 1.92
C PRO A 202 1.29 2.89 3.19
N ASP A 203 2.49 3.16 3.73
CA ASP A 203 3.00 2.50 4.94
C ASP A 203 2.00 2.56 6.10
N GLU A 204 1.38 3.73 6.32
CA GLU A 204 0.38 3.91 7.38
C GLU A 204 -0.85 2.99 7.23
N ILE A 205 -1.23 2.65 6.00
CA ILE A 205 -2.36 1.75 5.72
C ILE A 205 -1.92 0.29 5.90
N LEU A 206 -0.70 -0.04 5.51
CA LEU A 206 -0.12 -1.36 5.79
C LEU A 206 -0.02 -1.60 7.31
N GLU A 207 0.35 -0.58 8.09
CA GLU A 207 0.36 -0.61 9.56
C GLU A 207 -1.03 -0.85 10.14
N GLU A 208 -2.04 -0.09 9.69
CA GLU A 208 -3.44 -0.26 10.11
C GLU A 208 -3.99 -1.67 9.81
N LEU A 209 -3.60 -2.25 8.67
CA LEU A 209 -4.02 -3.59 8.26
C LEU A 209 -3.23 -4.71 8.95
N GLY A 210 -2.26 -4.37 9.81
CA GLY A 210 -1.37 -5.34 10.46
C GLY A 210 -0.42 -6.05 9.48
N LEU A 211 -0.25 -5.47 8.27
CA LEU A 211 0.60 -5.98 7.19
C LEU A 211 2.01 -5.37 7.25
N ALA A 212 2.18 -4.19 7.85
CA ALA A 212 3.50 -3.58 8.09
C ALA A 212 4.19 -4.07 9.36
N GLY A 213 3.53 -4.89 10.20
CA GLY A 213 4.11 -5.36 11.44
C GLY A 213 3.22 -6.43 12.08
N GLY A 214 3.58 -7.70 11.89
CA GLY A 214 2.81 -8.80 12.45
C GLY A 214 2.95 -8.92 13.96
N THR A 215 2.00 -8.33 14.69
CA THR A 215 1.53 -8.68 16.03
C THR A 215 0.03 -8.98 15.93
N GLU A 216 -0.63 -9.92 16.60
CA GLU A 216 -0.35 -11.20 17.25
C GLU A 216 -1.74 -11.77 17.62
N ASP A 217 -1.85 -13.11 17.61
CA ASP A 217 -2.78 -13.95 18.38
C ASP A 217 -4.27 -14.11 17.98
N GLY A 218 -4.69 -15.37 18.03
CA GLY A 218 -5.95 -15.87 17.49
C GLY A 218 -7.14 -15.74 18.44
N GLY A 219 -8.32 -15.56 17.84
CA GLY A 219 -9.61 -15.74 18.47
C GLY A 219 -10.60 -16.22 17.41
N ALA A 220 -11.24 -17.34 17.68
CA ALA A 220 -12.11 -18.09 16.77
C ALA A 220 -13.13 -17.23 16.01
N ALA A 221 -13.25 -17.49 14.70
CA ALA A 221 -14.38 -17.06 13.89
C ALA A 221 -15.63 -17.85 14.35
N ASP A 222 -16.39 -17.26 15.25
CA ASP A 222 -17.81 -17.57 15.45
C ASP A 222 -18.62 -16.77 14.44
N SER A 223 -19.54 -17.47 13.79
CA SER A 223 -20.39 -16.94 12.71
C SER A 223 -21.50 -16.09 13.31
N GLY A 224 -21.36 -14.76 13.23
CA GLY A 224 -22.40 -13.81 13.59
C GLY A 224 -22.89 -13.02 12.37
N GLU A 225 -24.19 -13.10 12.10
CA GLU A 225 -24.94 -12.38 11.07
C GLU A 225 -24.59 -10.87 10.95
N PRO A 226 -24.71 -10.29 9.74
CA PRO A 226 -24.46 -8.87 9.52
C PRO A 226 -25.55 -8.00 10.19
N GLN A 227 -25.17 -7.34 11.29
CA GLN A 227 -25.94 -6.23 11.85
C GLN A 227 -25.80 -4.99 10.95
N GLN A 228 -26.96 -4.53 10.45
CA GLN A 228 -27.16 -3.27 9.74
C GLN A 228 -26.65 -2.08 10.57
N VAL A 229 -25.75 -1.29 10.00
CA VAL A 229 -25.46 0.05 10.51
C VAL A 229 -26.55 1.01 9.96
N PRO A 230 -27.17 1.85 10.80
CA PRO A 230 -28.26 2.72 10.36
C PRO A 230 -27.73 3.85 9.48
N SER A 231 -28.38 3.99 8.33
CA SER A 231 -28.24 5.10 7.38
C SER A 231 -28.50 6.44 8.09
N ALA A 232 -27.47 7.26 8.24
CA ALA A 232 -27.61 8.63 8.71
C ALA A 232 -28.09 9.51 7.55
N GLU A 233 -29.40 9.67 7.47
CA GLU A 233 -30.09 10.66 6.65
C GLU A 233 -29.80 12.08 7.20
N PRO A 234 -29.40 13.06 6.36
CA PRO A 234 -29.12 14.41 6.84
C PRO A 234 -30.43 15.19 7.08
N GLU A 235 -30.66 15.60 8.32
CA GLU A 235 -31.78 16.50 8.68
C GLU A 235 -31.65 17.90 8.05
N PRO A 236 -32.78 18.54 7.65
CA PRO A 236 -32.79 19.88 7.09
C PRO A 236 -32.60 20.97 8.17
N PRO A 237 -32.15 22.20 7.79
CA PRO A 237 -31.65 23.18 8.74
C PRO A 237 -32.73 23.87 9.57
N LYS A 238 -32.39 24.12 10.84
CA LYS A 238 -33.19 24.84 11.86
C LYS A 238 -33.36 26.31 11.48
N SER A 239 -34.59 26.74 11.23
CA SER A 239 -34.97 28.16 11.26
C SER A 239 -35.47 28.56 12.65
N SER A 240 -34.88 29.60 13.21
CA SER A 240 -35.38 30.40 14.33
C SER A 240 -35.91 31.70 13.69
N THR A 241 -36.92 32.45 14.12
CA THR A 241 -37.67 32.62 15.35
C THR A 241 -38.94 33.44 15.02
N ARG A 242 -40.13 33.10 15.53
CA ARG A 242 -41.02 34.02 16.30
C ARG A 242 -42.38 33.40 16.64
N ARG A 243 -42.75 33.57 17.91
CA ARG A 243 -44.00 33.18 18.56
C ARG A 243 -45.17 34.11 18.18
N ARG A 244 -46.40 33.58 18.06
CA ARG A 244 -47.46 33.66 19.10
C ARG A 244 -48.85 33.17 18.61
N ALA A 245 -49.42 32.27 19.41
CA ALA A 245 -50.82 32.20 19.92
C ALA A 245 -52.04 32.07 18.98
N SER A 246 -52.64 30.86 19.02
CA SER A 246 -54.06 30.52 19.30
C SER A 246 -55.21 31.20 18.53
N HIS A 247 -56.03 30.43 17.80
CA HIS A 247 -57.32 29.85 18.25
C HIS A 247 -58.08 29.21 17.06
N LEU A 248 -58.74 28.09 17.33
CA LEU A 248 -59.76 27.48 16.46
C LEU A 248 -60.89 28.46 16.11
N LYS A 249 -61.47 28.30 14.91
CA LYS A 249 -62.92 28.17 14.73
C LYS A 249 -63.27 27.50 13.38
N LEU A 250 -64.36 26.74 13.45
CA LEU A 250 -65.03 25.96 12.41
C LEU A 250 -66.16 26.81 11.76
N VAL A 251 -66.66 26.37 10.59
CA VAL A 251 -67.95 26.68 9.90
C VAL A 251 -68.00 28.03 9.13
N ASP A 252 -68.54 28.16 7.90
CA ASP A 252 -69.42 27.34 7.04
C ASP A 252 -68.74 26.66 5.83
#